data_AF-A0A811KV87-F1
#
_entry.id   AF-A0A811KV87-F1
#
_cell.length_a   1.000
_cell.length_b   1.000
_cell.length_c   1.000
_cell.angle_alpha   90.00
_cell.angle_beta   90.00
_cell.angle_gamma   90.00
#
_symmetry.space_group_name_H-M   'P 1'
#
loop_
_entity.id
_entity.type
_entity.pdbx_description
1 polymer ?
#
loop_
_entity_poly.entity_id
_entity_poly.type
_entity_poly.pdbx_seq_one_letter_code
_entity_poly.pdbx_strand_id
1 'polypeptide(L)'
;MSKLLSAPRISYKLCRSFARTSTSHADKENVTQIDLLKRRLEEEQEKRKHRKDYFHEEEIAGELRKWNYRSEFVDRHKMDQDHTRIWASFGLIILVGFGAFVMVKSSVVQSRKEQMAERQRIRKEMVGGPLPIVED
;
A
#
# COMPACT_ATOMS: atom_id res chain seq x y z
N MET A 1 49.51 4.24 14.06
CA MET A 1 49.29 3.08 13.15
C MET A 1 48.09 2.29 13.66
N SER A 2 47.03 1.95 12.96
CA SER A 2 46.46 2.34 11.66
C SER A 2 45.20 1.48 11.56
N LYS A 3 44.04 2.13 11.50
CA LYS A 3 42.77 1.75 10.83
C LYS A 3 42.39 0.27 10.83
N LEU A 4 41.28 -0.07 11.49
CA LEU A 4 40.34 -1.08 10.98
C LEU A 4 38.91 -0.57 11.21
N LEU A 5 38.45 0.25 10.25
CA LEU A 5 37.05 0.61 10.07
C LEU A 5 36.30 -0.66 9.62
N SER A 6 35.43 -1.18 10.48
CA SER A 6 34.45 -2.19 10.12
C SER A 6 33.45 -1.58 9.14
N ALA A 7 33.62 -1.89 7.86
CA ALA A 7 32.69 -1.52 6.81
C ALA A 7 31.40 -2.37 6.93
N PRO A 8 30.20 -1.78 6.81
CA PRO A 8 28.98 -2.56 6.67
C PRO A 8 29.01 -3.31 5.34
N ARG A 9 28.82 -4.64 5.40
CA ARG A 9 28.57 -5.49 4.22
C ARG A 9 27.26 -5.07 3.57
N ILE A 10 27.35 -4.16 2.61
CA ILE A 10 26.27 -3.87 1.66
C ILE A 10 26.00 -5.16 0.89
N SER A 11 24.90 -5.82 1.23
CA SER A 11 24.45 -7.04 0.56
C SER A 11 23.93 -6.69 -0.83
N TYR A 12 24.76 -6.90 -1.84
CA TYR A 12 24.43 -6.86 -3.25
C TYR A 12 23.52 -8.06 -3.62
N LYS A 13 22.29 -8.09 -3.08
CA LYS A 13 21.20 -8.95 -3.56
C LYS A 13 20.25 -8.20 -4.49
N LEU A 14 20.79 -7.34 -5.32
CA LEU A 14 20.04 -6.56 -6.31
C LEU A 14 20.67 -6.68 -7.70
N CYS A 15 20.89 -7.91 -8.18
CA CYS A 15 21.07 -8.15 -9.62
C CYS A 15 20.93 -9.65 -9.95
N ARG A 16 19.71 -10.18 -9.91
CA ARG A 16 19.42 -11.48 -10.53
C ARG A 16 17.98 -11.59 -11.07
N SER A 17 17.40 -10.46 -11.48
CA SER A 17 16.08 -10.40 -12.11
C SER A 17 16.12 -9.88 -13.56
N PHE A 18 17.29 -9.53 -14.09
CA PHE A 18 17.44 -8.92 -15.42
C PHE A 18 18.05 -9.88 -16.48
N ALA A 19 17.73 -11.17 -16.40
CA ALA A 19 18.18 -12.17 -17.39
C ALA A 19 17.10 -13.22 -17.73
N ARG A 20 15.83 -12.78 -17.84
CA ARG A 20 14.76 -13.54 -18.51
C ARG A 20 13.86 -12.59 -19.29
N THR A 21 14.43 -11.96 -20.31
CA THR A 21 13.67 -11.28 -21.35
C THR A 21 14.31 -11.61 -22.69
N SER A 22 14.06 -12.82 -23.23
CA SER A 22 14.19 -13.10 -24.67
C SER A 22 13.90 -14.57 -25.09
N THR A 23 12.95 -15.29 -24.50
CA THR A 23 12.37 -16.49 -25.16
C THR A 23 10.91 -16.69 -24.73
N SER A 24 10.01 -15.81 -25.16
CA SER A 24 8.55 -15.97 -24.93
C SER A 24 7.72 -15.54 -26.15
N HIS A 25 8.31 -15.58 -27.34
CA HIS A 25 7.63 -15.21 -28.58
C HIS A 25 7.44 -16.38 -29.57
N ALA A 26 7.65 -17.62 -29.12
CA ALA A 26 7.54 -18.83 -29.95
C ALA A 26 6.73 -19.96 -29.30
N ASP A 27 5.61 -19.64 -28.65
CA ASP A 27 4.64 -20.65 -28.17
C ASP A 27 3.21 -20.06 -28.10
N LYS A 28 2.84 -19.30 -29.14
CA LYS A 28 1.49 -18.75 -29.34
C LYS A 28 0.72 -19.48 -30.45
N GLU A 29 0.94 -20.78 -30.62
CA GLU A 29 0.12 -21.58 -31.53
C GLU A 29 -0.48 -22.77 -30.78
N ASN A 30 -1.81 -22.74 -30.66
CA ASN A 30 -2.70 -23.81 -30.19
C ASN A 30 -2.61 -24.17 -28.71
N VAL A 31 -3.05 -23.25 -27.84
CA VAL A 31 -3.51 -23.64 -26.50
C VAL A 31 -4.73 -24.52 -26.67
N THR A 32 -4.57 -25.82 -26.44
CA THR A 32 -5.68 -26.76 -26.54
C THR A 32 -6.61 -26.60 -25.33
N GLN A 33 -7.88 -27.00 -25.47
CA GLN A 33 -8.80 -27.04 -24.33
C GLN A 33 -8.27 -27.93 -23.20
N ILE A 34 -7.46 -28.94 -23.53
CA ILE A 34 -6.80 -29.85 -22.60
C ILE A 34 -5.75 -29.11 -21.75
N ASP A 35 -4.95 -28.22 -22.36
CA ASP A 35 -3.94 -27.44 -21.62
C ASP A 35 -4.58 -26.46 -20.64
N LEU A 36 -5.69 -25.85 -21.02
CA LEU A 36 -6.48 -25.00 -20.11
C LEU A 36 -7.06 -25.82 -18.95
N LEU A 37 -7.52 -27.04 -19.21
CA LEU A 37 -8.04 -27.93 -18.19
C LEU A 37 -6.94 -28.34 -17.20
N LYS A 38 -5.76 -28.69 -17.73
CA LYS A 38 -4.61 -29.11 -16.94
C LYS A 38 -4.14 -28.02 -16.00
N ARG A 39 -4.05 -26.77 -16.48
CA ARG A 39 -3.71 -25.61 -15.64
C ARG A 39 -4.72 -25.38 -14.52
N ARG A 40 -6.02 -25.47 -14.79
CA ARG A 40 -7.05 -25.36 -13.74
C ARG A 40 -6.95 -26.48 -12.71
N LEU A 41 -6.66 -27.70 -13.15
CA LEU A 41 -6.44 -28.85 -12.28
C LEU A 41 -5.22 -28.66 -11.38
N GLU A 42 -4.11 -28.17 -11.95
CA GLU A 42 -2.89 -27.84 -11.19
C GLU A 42 -3.15 -26.73 -10.17
N GLU A 43 -3.82 -25.65 -10.55
CA GLU A 43 -4.23 -24.57 -9.64
C GLU A 43 -5.13 -25.07 -8.50
N GLU A 44 -6.09 -25.96 -8.80
CA GLU A 44 -6.93 -26.58 -7.77
C GLU A 44 -6.14 -27.50 -6.85
N GLN A 45 -5.20 -28.27 -7.39
CA GLN A 45 -4.34 -29.15 -6.59
C GLN A 45 -3.41 -28.35 -5.68
N GLU A 46 -2.85 -27.24 -6.15
CA GLU A 46 -2.04 -26.33 -5.34
C GLU A 46 -2.86 -25.69 -4.22
N LYS A 47 -4.07 -25.19 -4.52
CA LYS A 47 -5.01 -24.68 -3.51
C LYS A 47 -5.39 -25.75 -2.47
N ARG A 48 -5.53 -27.01 -2.88
CA ARG A 48 -5.81 -28.14 -1.98
C ARG A 48 -4.59 -28.50 -1.12
N LYS A 49 -3.37 -28.49 -1.69
CA LYS A 49 -2.13 -28.72 -0.93
C LYS A 49 -1.93 -27.65 0.13
N HIS A 50 -2.07 -26.38 -0.25
CA HIS A 50 -1.88 -25.25 0.67
C HIS A 50 -2.91 -25.20 1.83
N ARG A 51 -4.07 -25.85 1.68
CA ARG A 51 -5.05 -26.06 2.77
C ARG A 51 -4.74 -27.27 3.66
N LYS A 52 -4.03 -28.28 3.14
CA LYS A 52 -3.72 -29.51 3.89
C LYS A 52 -2.68 -29.28 4.99
N ASP A 53 -1.81 -28.28 4.82
CA ASP A 53 -0.72 -27.97 5.76
C ASP A 53 -1.19 -27.47 7.13
N TYR A 54 -2.49 -27.25 7.34
CA TYR A 54 -3.06 -26.81 8.62
C TYR A 54 -3.53 -27.95 9.53
N PHE A 55 -3.69 -29.16 8.99
CA PHE A 55 -4.20 -30.28 9.79
C PHE A 55 -3.06 -31.15 10.28
N HIS A 56 -3.05 -31.39 11.59
CA HIS A 56 -2.10 -32.25 12.24
C HIS A 56 -2.78 -33.58 12.55
N GLU A 57 -2.08 -34.67 12.28
CA GLU A 57 -2.55 -36.02 12.56
C GLU A 57 -1.63 -36.58 13.65
N GLU A 58 -2.20 -36.87 14.81
CA GLU A 58 -1.50 -37.48 15.93
C GLU A 58 -2.18 -38.79 16.30
N GLU A 59 -1.37 -39.81 16.58
CA GLU A 59 -1.85 -41.11 17.03
C GLU A 59 -1.94 -41.10 18.56
N ILE A 60 -3.16 -41.04 19.08
CA ILE A 60 -3.41 -41.07 20.53
C ILE A 60 -4.16 -42.36 20.83
N ALA A 61 -3.54 -43.24 21.64
CA ALA A 61 -4.10 -44.53 22.04
C ALA A 61 -4.51 -45.45 20.86
N GLY A 62 -3.77 -45.41 19.75
CA GLY A 62 -4.00 -46.26 18.57
C GLY A 62 -5.11 -45.76 17.64
N GLU A 63 -5.73 -44.60 17.92
CA GLU A 63 -6.65 -43.91 17.01
C GLU A 63 -5.93 -42.72 16.37
N LEU A 64 -5.88 -42.69 15.04
CA LEU A 64 -5.39 -41.53 14.29
C LEU A 64 -6.42 -40.40 14.41
N ARG A 65 -6.12 -39.39 15.24
CA ARG A 65 -6.97 -38.22 15.39
C ARG A 65 -6.38 -37.03 14.65
N LYS A 66 -7.19 -36.51 13.74
CA LYS A 66 -6.89 -35.30 13.00
C LYS A 66 -7.41 -34.09 13.75
N TRP A 67 -6.54 -33.15 14.06
CA TRP A 67 -6.91 -31.91 14.75
C TRP A 67 -6.20 -30.70 14.14
N ASN A 68 -6.82 -29.54 14.28
CA ASN A 68 -6.31 -28.29 13.75
C ASN A 68 -6.02 -27.38 14.95
N TYR A 69 -4.76 -26.95 15.11
CA TYR A 69 -4.38 -25.96 16.13
C TYR A 69 -5.14 -24.64 15.95
N ARG A 70 -5.56 -24.35 14.71
CA ARG A 70 -6.38 -23.20 14.36
C ARG A 70 -7.84 -23.61 14.34
N SER A 71 -8.63 -23.06 15.25
CA SER A 71 -10.07 -23.35 15.25
C SER A 71 -10.72 -22.88 13.95
N GLU A 72 -11.64 -23.67 13.38
CA GLU A 72 -12.41 -23.26 12.20
C GLU A 72 -13.11 -21.90 12.39
N PHE A 73 -13.37 -21.54 13.65
CA PHE A 73 -13.98 -20.27 14.02
C PHE A 73 -13.13 -19.06 13.61
N VAL A 74 -11.80 -19.15 13.80
CA VAL A 74 -10.84 -18.08 13.45
C VAL A 74 -10.75 -17.90 11.93
N ASP A 75 -10.80 -19.00 11.18
CA ASP A 75 -10.82 -18.96 9.71
C ASP A 75 -12.14 -18.44 9.14
N ARG A 76 -13.27 -18.84 9.72
CA ARG A 76 -14.60 -18.32 9.31
C ARG A 76 -14.71 -16.81 9.53
N HIS A 77 -14.17 -16.31 10.63
CA HIS A 77 -14.21 -14.88 10.96
C HIS A 77 -13.15 -14.05 10.22
N LYS A 78 -12.25 -14.70 9.44
CA LYS A 78 -11.15 -14.04 8.73
C LYS A 78 -10.42 -13.04 9.64
N MET A 79 -10.22 -13.42 10.90
CA MET A 79 -9.59 -12.56 11.90
C MET A 79 -8.11 -12.28 11.57
N ASP A 80 -7.58 -13.02 10.62
CA ASP A 80 -6.27 -12.90 10.01
C ASP A 80 -6.22 -11.94 8.81
N GLN A 81 -7.29 -11.15 8.59
CA GLN A 81 -7.21 -10.10 7.59
C GLN A 81 -6.06 -9.16 7.95
N ASP A 82 -5.05 -9.19 7.08
CA ASP A 82 -3.90 -8.30 7.10
C ASP A 82 -4.36 -6.88 7.44
N HIS A 83 -3.55 -6.20 8.24
CA HIS A 83 -3.80 -4.89 8.82
C HIS A 83 -4.24 -3.81 7.81
N THR A 84 -4.36 -4.10 6.52
CA THR A 84 -5.05 -3.38 5.45
C THR A 84 -6.30 -2.62 5.91
N ARG A 85 -7.20 -3.22 6.72
CA ARG A 85 -8.38 -2.50 7.24
C ARG A 85 -8.01 -1.38 8.20
N ILE A 86 -7.02 -1.62 9.06
CA ILE A 86 -6.48 -0.64 10.00
C ILE A 86 -5.77 0.48 9.21
N TRP A 87 -4.93 0.13 8.23
CA TRP A 87 -4.28 1.10 7.34
C TRP A 87 -5.27 1.95 6.54
N ALA A 88 -6.36 1.34 6.03
CA ALA A 88 -7.42 2.07 5.36
C ALA A 88 -8.09 3.10 6.28
N SER A 89 -8.33 2.73 7.55
CA SER A 89 -8.89 3.65 8.55
C SER A 89 -7.94 4.81 8.87
N PHE A 90 -6.63 4.55 9.01
CA PHE A 90 -5.63 5.60 9.21
C PHE A 90 -5.54 6.52 8.00
N GLY A 91 -5.53 5.99 6.79
CA GLY A 91 -5.53 6.78 5.56
C GLY A 91 -6.73 7.71 5.47
N LEU A 92 -7.93 7.23 5.83
CA LEU A 92 -9.14 8.04 5.86
C LEU A 92 -9.04 9.19 6.88
N ILE A 93 -8.60 8.90 8.11
CA ILE A 93 -8.47 9.90 9.16
C ILE A 93 -7.46 10.99 8.76
N ILE A 94 -6.33 10.59 8.15
CA ILE A 94 -5.32 11.54 7.66
C ILE A 94 -5.91 12.43 6.56
N LEU A 95 -6.63 11.88 5.59
CA LEU A 95 -7.26 12.66 4.52
C LEU A 95 -8.28 13.66 5.07
N VAL A 96 -9.13 13.23 5.99
CA VAL A 96 -10.15 14.09 6.61
C VAL A 96 -9.48 15.19 7.44
N GLY A 97 -8.51 14.85 8.29
CA GLY A 97 -7.79 15.81 9.12
C GLY A 97 -6.99 16.81 8.29
N PHE A 98 -6.32 16.34 7.23
CA PHE A 98 -5.56 17.20 6.32
C PHE A 98 -6.47 18.11 5.51
N GLY A 99 -7.61 17.59 5.01
CA GLY A 99 -8.60 18.39 4.29
C GLY A 99 -9.16 19.52 5.15
N ALA A 100 -9.53 19.21 6.40
CA ALA A 100 -9.99 20.21 7.36
C ALA A 100 -8.91 21.27 7.65
N PHE A 101 -7.66 20.85 7.84
CA PHE A 101 -6.53 21.74 8.09
C PHE A 101 -6.29 22.72 6.93
N VAL A 102 -6.31 22.23 5.68
CA VAL A 102 -6.14 23.07 4.49
C VAL A 102 -7.27 24.07 4.36
N MET A 103 -8.51 23.67 4.64
CA MET A 103 -9.69 24.56 4.60
C MET A 103 -9.58 25.72 5.60
N VAL A 104 -9.17 25.43 6.84
CA VAL A 104 -8.95 26.46 7.85
C VAL A 104 -7.82 27.40 7.43
N LYS A 105 -6.71 26.84 6.92
CA LYS A 105 -5.55 27.64 6.50
C LYS A 105 -5.87 28.53 5.29
N SER A 106 -6.62 28.03 4.30
CA SER A 106 -7.02 28.81 3.14
C SER A 106 -7.94 29.97 3.54
N SER A 107 -8.88 29.74 4.46
CA SER A 107 -9.76 30.77 5.01
C SER A 107 -8.98 31.91 5.69
N VAL A 108 -7.98 31.58 6.52
CA VAL A 108 -7.13 32.59 7.19
C VAL A 108 -6.30 33.39 6.18
N VAL A 109 -5.73 32.73 5.17
CA VAL A 109 -4.96 33.41 4.12
C VAL A 109 -5.84 34.32 3.29
N GLN A 110 -7.04 33.86 2.93
CA GLN A 110 -7.98 34.62 2.12
C GLN A 110 -8.48 35.85 2.86
N SER A 111 -8.82 35.73 4.15
CA SER A 111 -9.23 36.87 4.97
C SER A 111 -8.16 37.98 5.03
N ARG A 112 -6.87 37.61 5.13
CA ARG A 112 -5.79 38.60 5.11
C ARG A 112 -5.63 39.29 3.75
N LYS A 113 -5.84 38.56 2.65
CA LYS A 113 -5.82 39.12 1.30
C LYS A 113 -6.99 40.07 1.06
N GLU A 114 -8.18 39.72 1.54
CA GLU A 114 -9.38 40.56 1.44
C GLU A 114 -9.21 41.86 2.22
N GLN A 115 -8.70 41.81 3.46
CA GLN A 115 -8.41 43.01 4.25
C GLN A 115 -7.37 43.94 3.59
N MET A 116 -6.38 43.38 2.88
CA MET A 116 -5.42 44.17 2.10
C MET A 116 -6.08 44.79 0.84
N ALA A 117 -6.89 44.01 0.13
CA ALA A 117 -7.58 44.46 -1.08
C ALA A 117 -8.63 45.54 -0.79
N GLU A 118 -9.34 45.43 0.33
CA GLU A 118 -10.33 46.41 0.77
C GLU A 118 -9.68 47.75 1.12
N ARG A 119 -8.53 47.71 1.81
CA ARG A 119 -7.71 48.91 2.06
C ARG A 119 -7.20 49.55 0.77
N GLN A 120 -6.85 48.74 -0.24
CA GLN A 120 -6.44 49.27 -1.54
C GLN A 120 -7.61 49.89 -2.32
N ARG A 121 -8.82 49.33 -2.24
CA ARG A 121 -10.04 49.89 -2.85
C ARG A 121 -10.41 51.23 -2.23
N ILE A 122 -10.52 51.27 -0.90
CA ILE A 122 -10.86 52.48 -0.14
C ILE A 122 -9.86 53.61 -0.42
N ARG A 123 -8.57 53.29 -0.57
CA ARG A 123 -7.53 54.27 -0.92
C ARG A 123 -7.57 54.73 -2.38
N LYS A 124 -7.97 53.86 -3.32
CA LYS A 124 -8.20 54.24 -4.72
C LYS A 124 -9.34 55.26 -4.84
N GLU A 125 -10.41 55.05 -4.08
CA GLU A 125 -11.57 55.94 -4.08
C GLU A 125 -11.28 57.29 -3.39
N MET A 126 -10.42 57.31 -2.36
CA MET A 126 -10.09 58.55 -1.64
C MET A 126 -8.96 59.40 -2.25
N VAL A 127 -7.95 58.81 -2.89
CA VAL A 127 -6.72 59.54 -3.30
C VAL A 127 -6.44 59.51 -4.80
N GLY A 128 -7.19 58.74 -5.61
CA GLY A 128 -7.16 58.90 -7.07
C GLY A 128 -5.87 58.46 -7.79
N GLY A 129 -5.06 57.55 -7.24
CA GLY A 129 -3.91 56.98 -7.97
C GLY A 129 -3.15 55.86 -7.23
N PRO A 130 -2.47 54.95 -7.96
CA PRO A 130 -1.68 53.88 -7.34
C PRO A 130 -0.32 54.40 -6.81
N LEU A 131 0.05 53.98 -5.60
CA LEU A 131 1.36 54.26 -4.98
C LEU A 131 2.33 53.07 -5.14
N PRO A 132 3.66 53.32 -5.11
CA PRO A 132 4.68 52.30 -5.34
C PRO A 132 4.71 51.25 -4.21
N ILE A 133 5.10 50.04 -4.60
CA ILE A 133 5.18 48.84 -3.77
C ILE A 133 6.24 49.06 -2.69
N VAL A 134 5.84 49.03 -1.42
CA VAL A 134 6.76 48.87 -0.29
C VAL A 134 6.87 47.36 -0.04
N GLU A 135 8.01 46.78 -0.45
CA GLU A 135 8.39 45.42 -0.07
C GLU A 135 8.94 45.45 1.37
N ASP A 136 8.36 44.64 2.25
CA ASP A 136 8.94 44.18 3.51
C ASP A 136 9.06 42.65 3.47
#